data_AF-A0A7C6FGJ0-F1
#
_entry.id   AF-A0A7C6FGJ0-F1
#
_cell.length_a   1.000
_cell.length_b   1.000
_cell.length_c   1.000
_cell.angle_alpha   90.00
_cell.angle_beta   90.00
_cell.angle_gamma   90.00
#
_symmetry.space_group_name_H-M   'P 1'
#
loop_
_entity.id
_entity.type
_entity.pdbx_description
1 polymer ?
#
loop_
_entity_poly.entity_id
_entity_poly.type
_entity_poly.pdbx_seq_one_letter_code
_entity_poly.pdbx_strand_id
1 'polypeptide(L)'
;WFFEEQLEGFSPFHRETSRERFQIIGTSGTVTTVAATHLGLRRYDRNKVDGLRMTSEQIDKVIRGYLRAGPEGRRRDPRIGKDRQALIMSGAAILQALLRIWPTERLSVADRGLREGLLYSQMSSDGVLEDGAL
;
A
#
# COMPACT_ATOMS: atom_id res chain seq x y z
N TRP A 1 3.11 -21.82 13.02
CA TRP A 1 3.85 -20.72 12.40
C TRP A 1 2.87 -19.78 11.73
N PHE A 2 2.33 -18.87 12.53
CA PHE A 2 1.54 -17.77 12.00
C PHE A 2 2.52 -16.67 11.57
N PHE A 3 2.30 -16.07 10.40
CA PHE A 3 3.13 -14.97 9.88
C PHE A 3 3.21 -13.82 10.89
N GLU A 4 2.15 -13.64 11.67
CA GLU A 4 2.02 -12.68 12.75
C GLU A 4 3.08 -12.83 13.87
N GLU A 5 3.52 -14.06 14.19
CA GLU A 5 4.56 -14.31 15.21
C GLU A 5 5.93 -13.76 14.78
N GLN A 6 6.22 -13.74 13.47
CA GLN A 6 7.48 -13.22 12.93
C GLN A 6 7.56 -11.69 12.97
N LEU A 7 6.43 -11.02 13.14
CA LEU A 7 6.36 -9.57 13.17
C LEU A 7 6.46 -9.00 14.59
N GLU A 8 6.36 -9.83 15.63
CA GLU A 8 6.41 -9.41 17.04
C GLU A 8 7.65 -8.58 17.38
N GLY A 9 8.82 -8.91 16.83
CA GLY A 9 10.06 -8.15 17.03
C GLY A 9 10.12 -6.80 16.28
N PHE A 10 9.17 -6.51 15.40
CA PHE A 10 9.14 -5.29 14.58
C PHE A 10 8.19 -4.26 15.20
N SER A 11 8.72 -3.16 15.76
CA SER A 11 7.92 -2.05 16.30
C SER A 11 6.72 -1.71 15.39
N PRO A 12 5.49 -1.59 15.95
CA PRO A 12 5.12 -1.12 17.28
C PRO A 12 4.51 -2.19 18.21
N PHE A 13 4.76 -3.50 18.01
CA PHE A 13 4.24 -4.53 18.96
C PHE A 13 4.60 -4.26 20.43
N HIS A 14 5.72 -3.60 20.70
CA HIS A 14 6.24 -3.38 22.06
C HIS A 14 5.99 -1.98 22.65
N ARG A 15 5.40 -1.04 21.90
CA ARG A 15 5.15 0.32 22.41
C ARG A 15 3.70 0.70 22.17
N GLU A 16 2.98 1.03 23.24
CA GLU A 16 1.71 1.76 23.21
C GLU A 16 1.93 3.10 22.48
N THR A 17 1.91 3.04 21.17
CA THR A 17 2.02 4.20 20.31
C THR A 17 0.61 4.76 20.19
N SER A 18 0.40 6.03 20.57
CA SER A 18 -0.94 6.59 20.46
C SER A 18 -1.39 6.51 18.99
N ARG A 19 -2.60 5.96 18.78
CA ARG A 19 -3.21 5.81 17.45
C ARG A 19 -3.24 7.12 16.67
N GLU A 20 -3.30 8.25 17.38
CA GLU A 20 -3.34 9.60 16.80
C GLU A 20 -2.07 10.02 16.06
N ARG A 21 -0.90 9.47 16.42
CA ARG A 21 0.39 9.84 15.79
C ARG A 21 0.96 8.76 14.90
N PHE A 22 0.27 7.64 14.71
CA PHE A 22 0.76 6.53 13.91
C PHE A 22 0.15 6.54 12.50
N GLN A 23 1.00 6.72 11.49
CA GLN A 23 0.60 6.74 10.09
C GLN A 23 1.27 5.60 9.31
N ILE A 24 0.49 4.91 8.49
CA ILE A 24 1.01 4.00 7.47
C ILE A 24 0.96 4.68 6.11
N ILE A 25 2.10 4.69 5.42
CA ILE A 25 2.21 5.10 4.03
C ILE A 25 2.63 3.88 3.20
N GLY A 26 1.78 3.45 2.28
CA GLY A 26 2.03 2.31 1.41
C GLY A 26 2.43 2.75 0.01
N THR A 27 3.63 2.36 -0.43
CA THR A 27 4.19 2.81 -1.72
C THR A 27 4.16 1.76 -2.85
N SER A 28 3.89 0.50 -2.51
CA SER A 28 4.11 -0.61 -3.43
C SER A 28 2.97 -0.80 -4.44
N GLY A 29 3.28 -1.54 -5.52
CA GLY A 29 2.31 -1.90 -6.56
C GLY A 29 1.04 -2.58 -6.04
N THR A 30 1.13 -3.34 -4.95
CA THR A 30 -0.06 -3.93 -4.29
C THR A 30 -0.97 -2.85 -3.76
N VAL A 31 -0.42 -1.90 -3.00
CA VAL A 31 -1.18 -0.82 -2.37
C VAL A 31 -1.85 0.04 -3.43
N THR A 32 -1.10 0.45 -4.46
CA THR A 32 -1.64 1.28 -5.55
C THR A 32 -2.70 0.55 -6.38
N THR A 33 -2.59 -0.77 -6.54
CA THR A 33 -3.60 -1.59 -7.24
C THR A 33 -4.88 -1.74 -6.43
N VAL A 34 -4.76 -1.96 -5.11
CA VAL A 34 -5.91 -1.99 -4.19
C VAL A 34 -6.64 -0.65 -4.21
N ALA A 35 -5.90 0.46 -4.18
CA ALA A 35 -6.45 1.80 -4.30
C ALA A 35 -7.16 2.07 -5.63
N ALA A 36 -6.52 1.71 -6.76
CA ALA A 36 -7.15 1.84 -8.06
C ALA A 36 -8.45 1.02 -8.17
N THR A 37 -8.45 -0.19 -7.58
CA THR A 37 -9.65 -1.05 -7.53
C THR A 37 -10.74 -0.45 -6.64
N HIS A 38 -10.36 0.10 -5.48
CA HIS A 38 -11.27 0.80 -4.57
C HIS A 38 -11.99 1.96 -5.26
N LEU A 39 -11.24 2.75 -6.02
CA LEU A 39 -11.75 3.87 -6.82
C LEU A 39 -12.52 3.42 -8.07
N GLY A 40 -12.56 2.12 -8.37
CA GLY A 40 -13.24 1.58 -9.56
C GLY A 40 -12.59 2.00 -10.89
N LEU A 41 -11.30 2.36 -10.87
CA LEU A 41 -10.62 2.89 -12.05
C LEU A 41 -10.40 1.79 -13.10
N ARG A 42 -11.00 1.95 -14.28
CA ARG A 42 -10.78 1.02 -15.42
C ARG A 42 -9.37 1.08 -16.00
N ARG A 43 -8.69 2.21 -15.84
CA ARG A 43 -7.30 2.45 -16.22
C ARG A 43 -6.61 3.17 -15.06
N TYR A 44 -5.34 2.85 -14.84
CA TYR A 44 -4.56 3.47 -13.77
C TYR A 44 -4.44 4.98 -13.98
N ASP A 45 -4.72 5.74 -12.91
CA ASP A 45 -4.61 7.20 -12.88
C ASP A 45 -3.85 7.62 -11.63
N ARG A 46 -2.56 7.93 -11.78
CA ARG A 46 -1.66 8.33 -10.69
C ARG A 46 -2.22 9.50 -9.89
N ASN A 47 -2.85 10.47 -10.55
CA ASN A 47 -3.34 11.69 -9.88
C ASN A 47 -4.50 11.43 -8.93
N LYS A 48 -5.19 10.29 -9.08
CA LYS A 48 -6.27 9.86 -8.19
C LYS A 48 -5.79 8.89 -7.12
N VAL A 49 -4.73 8.15 -7.40
CA VAL A 49 -4.20 7.09 -6.52
C VAL A 49 -3.19 7.66 -5.52
N ASP A 50 -2.29 8.52 -5.96
CA ASP A 50 -1.28 9.15 -5.10
C ASP A 50 -1.94 10.06 -4.07
N GLY A 51 -1.55 9.93 -2.80
CA GLY A 51 -2.13 10.64 -1.67
C GLY A 51 -3.49 10.11 -1.19
N LEU A 52 -4.09 9.12 -1.87
CA LEU A 52 -5.37 8.55 -1.46
C LEU A 52 -5.26 7.98 -0.04
N ARG A 53 -6.20 8.35 0.83
CA ARG A 53 -6.34 7.75 2.17
C ARG A 53 -7.47 6.73 2.15
N MET A 54 -7.17 5.52 2.63
CA MET A 54 -8.14 4.43 2.70
C MET A 54 -8.23 3.90 4.12
N THR A 55 -9.43 3.54 4.56
CA THR A 55 -9.62 2.84 5.83
C THR A 55 -9.29 1.35 5.68
N SER A 56 -8.95 0.71 6.80
CA SER A 56 -8.76 -0.75 6.84
C SER A 56 -9.99 -1.51 6.32
N GLU A 57 -11.20 -1.02 6.58
CA GLU A 57 -12.45 -1.59 6.06
C GLU A 57 -12.58 -1.46 4.53
N GLN A 58 -12.20 -0.31 3.97
CA GLN A 58 -12.22 -0.10 2.52
C GLN A 58 -11.23 -1.02 1.81
N ILE A 59 -10.05 -1.22 2.41
CA ILE A 59 -9.05 -2.17 1.93
C ILE A 59 -9.61 -3.60 2.02
N ASP A 60 -10.18 -3.99 3.18
CA ASP A 60 -10.77 -5.31 3.38
C ASP A 60 -11.88 -5.61 2.37
N LYS A 61 -12.74 -4.62 2.06
CA LYS A 61 -13.78 -4.74 1.04
C LYS A 61 -13.23 -5.08 -0.35
N VAL A 62 -12.11 -4.46 -0.75
CA VAL A 62 -11.43 -4.77 -2.02
C VAL A 62 -10.88 -6.18 -2.00
N ILE A 63 -10.20 -6.57 -0.91
CA ILE A 63 -9.62 -7.91 -0.75
C ILE A 63 -10.70 -9.00 -0.80
N ARG A 64 -11.85 -8.79 -0.13
CA ARG A 64 -13.00 -9.69 -0.25
C ARG A 64 -13.58 -9.73 -1.67
N GLY A 65 -13.49 -8.63 -2.41
CA GLY A 65 -13.82 -8.61 -3.84
C GLY A 65 -12.90 -9.54 -4.65
N TYR A 66 -11.60 -9.45 -4.43
CA TYR A 66 -10.61 -10.31 -5.06
C TYR A 66 -10.79 -11.79 -4.72
N LEU A 67 -11.12 -12.11 -3.45
CA LEU A 67 -11.42 -13.48 -3.02
C LEU A 67 -12.66 -14.02 -3.72
N ARG A 68 -13.76 -13.24 -3.75
CA ARG A 68 -15.01 -13.63 -4.43
C ARG A 68 -14.84 -13.82 -5.93
N ALA A 69 -14.01 -13.01 -6.58
CA ALA A 69 -13.70 -13.16 -7.99
C ALA A 69 -12.92 -14.45 -8.31
N GLY A 70 -12.22 -15.02 -7.33
CA GLY A 70 -11.37 -16.19 -7.52
C GLY A 70 -10.15 -15.89 -8.41
N PRO A 71 -9.31 -16.91 -8.71
CA PRO A 71 -8.12 -16.75 -9.54
C PRO A 71 -8.43 -16.24 -10.96
N GLU A 72 -9.40 -16.86 -11.62
CA GLU A 72 -9.76 -16.51 -13.00
C GLU A 72 -10.46 -15.15 -13.11
N GLY A 73 -11.32 -14.80 -12.14
CA GLY A 73 -11.93 -13.46 -12.12
C GLY A 73 -10.90 -12.36 -11.92
N ARG A 74 -9.91 -12.57 -11.04
CA ARG A 74 -8.77 -11.64 -10.89
C ARG A 74 -7.93 -11.53 -12.16
N ARG A 75 -7.68 -12.65 -12.85
CA ARG A 75 -6.97 -12.67 -14.14
C ARG A 75 -7.69 -11.91 -15.25
N ARG A 76 -9.01 -11.77 -15.15
CA ARG A 76 -9.83 -11.04 -16.13
C ARG A 76 -10.12 -9.61 -15.71
N ASP A 77 -9.80 -9.23 -14.47
CA ASP A 77 -10.03 -7.88 -13.97
C ASP A 77 -9.02 -6.90 -14.58
N PRO A 78 -9.45 -5.99 -15.48
CA PRO A 78 -8.54 -5.04 -16.14
C PRO A 78 -7.92 -4.05 -15.15
N ARG A 79 -8.51 -3.89 -13.95
CA ARG A 79 -8.06 -2.92 -12.94
C ARG A 79 -6.82 -3.41 -12.19
N ILE A 80 -6.58 -4.73 -12.15
CA ILE A 80 -5.43 -5.33 -11.45
C ILE A 80 -4.14 -5.17 -12.27
N GLY A 81 -4.25 -5.18 -13.60
CA GLY A 81 -3.11 -5.18 -14.52
C GLY A 81 -2.48 -6.57 -14.68
N LYS A 82 -2.12 -6.95 -15.91
CA LYS A 82 -1.73 -8.32 -16.29
C LYS A 82 -0.60 -8.90 -15.40
N ASP A 83 0.46 -8.13 -15.19
CA ASP A 83 1.64 -8.59 -14.46
C ASP A 83 1.38 -8.79 -12.96
N ARG A 84 0.33 -8.18 -12.42
CA ARG A 84 0.03 -8.19 -10.98
C ARG A 84 -0.94 -9.30 -10.59
N GLN A 85 -1.66 -9.89 -11.54
CA GLN A 85 -2.72 -10.87 -11.27
C GLN A 85 -2.22 -12.10 -10.52
N ALA A 86 -0.98 -12.52 -10.78
CA ALA A 86 -0.36 -13.67 -10.12
C ALA A 86 -0.07 -13.42 -8.62
N LEU A 87 0.30 -12.20 -8.25
CA LEU A 87 0.82 -11.87 -6.91
C LEU A 87 -0.08 -10.95 -6.09
N ILE A 88 -1.16 -10.42 -6.68
CA ILE A 88 -2.01 -9.42 -6.00
C ILE A 88 -2.58 -9.95 -4.69
N MET A 89 -2.94 -11.24 -4.63
CA MET A 89 -3.52 -11.81 -3.40
C MET A 89 -2.50 -12.07 -2.31
N SER A 90 -1.27 -12.49 -2.63
CA SER A 90 -0.24 -12.64 -1.61
C SER A 90 0.15 -11.29 -1.03
N GLY A 91 0.31 -10.27 -1.89
CA GLY A 91 0.53 -8.90 -1.44
C GLY A 91 -0.64 -8.37 -0.59
N ALA A 92 -1.89 -8.62 -1.01
CA ALA A 92 -3.07 -8.21 -0.26
C ALA A 92 -3.16 -8.90 1.11
N ALA A 93 -2.77 -10.17 1.22
CA ALA A 93 -2.73 -10.89 2.49
C ALA A 93 -1.70 -10.28 3.46
N ILE A 94 -0.50 -9.95 2.97
CA ILE A 94 0.53 -9.26 3.75
C ILE A 94 0.00 -7.89 4.20
N LEU A 95 -0.56 -7.10 3.30
CA LEU A 95 -1.15 -5.80 3.62
C LEU A 95 -2.22 -5.91 4.71
N GLN A 96 -3.13 -6.89 4.58
CA GLN A 96 -4.18 -7.11 5.56
C GLN A 96 -3.62 -7.54 6.92
N ALA A 97 -2.58 -8.37 6.96
CA ALA A 97 -1.90 -8.74 8.20
C ALA A 97 -1.28 -7.51 8.87
N LEU A 98 -0.56 -6.68 8.12
CA LEU A 98 0.02 -5.42 8.62
C LEU A 98 -1.05 -4.48 9.20
N LEU A 99 -2.19 -4.35 8.55
CA LEU A 99 -3.30 -3.50 9.03
C LEU A 99 -4.03 -4.08 10.25
N ARG A 100 -3.94 -5.39 10.52
CA ARG A 100 -4.52 -6.01 11.72
C ARG A 100 -3.65 -5.81 12.95
N ILE A 101 -2.33 -5.85 12.78
CA ILE A 101 -1.36 -5.83 13.88
C ILE A 101 -0.94 -4.41 14.27
N TRP A 102 -1.02 -3.44 13.36
CA TRP A 102 -0.57 -2.09 13.62
C TRP A 102 -1.68 -1.16 14.13
N PRO A 103 -1.35 -0.19 15.02
CA PRO A 103 -2.31 0.68 15.67
C PRO A 103 -2.79 1.79 14.73
N THR A 104 -3.35 1.42 13.58
CA THR A 104 -3.98 2.36 12.63
C THR A 104 -5.26 1.81 12.06
N GLU A 105 -6.14 2.73 11.67
CA GLU A 105 -7.35 2.42 10.91
C GLU A 105 -7.24 2.91 9.47
N ARG A 106 -6.12 3.55 9.11
CA ARG A 106 -5.95 4.24 7.83
C ARG A 106 -4.57 4.01 7.23
N LEU A 107 -4.56 3.91 5.91
CA LEU A 107 -3.35 3.88 5.11
C LEU A 107 -3.41 5.00 4.06
N SER A 108 -2.31 5.71 3.89
CA SER A 108 -2.12 6.66 2.79
C SER A 108 -1.33 5.99 1.67
N VAL A 109 -1.75 6.17 0.42
CA VAL A 109 -1.04 5.64 -0.75
C VAL A 109 -0.04 6.67 -1.23
N ALA A 110 1.17 6.22 -1.56
CA ALA A 110 2.19 7.03 -2.19
C ALA A 110 2.65 6.33 -3.47
N ASP A 111 2.39 6.89 -4.63
CA ASP A 111 2.81 6.27 -5.90
C ASP A 111 4.29 6.52 -6.23
N ARG A 112 4.93 7.42 -5.46
CA ARG A 112 6.38 7.64 -5.48
C ARG A 112 7.04 6.73 -4.45
N GLY A 113 8.11 6.07 -4.84
CA GLY A 113 8.80 5.12 -3.98
C GLY A 113 10.30 5.16 -4.20
N LEU A 114 10.91 3.99 -4.31
CA LEU A 114 12.37 3.84 -4.35
C LEU A 114 13.01 4.59 -5.53
N ARG A 115 12.40 4.58 -6.70
CA ARG A 115 12.97 5.23 -7.90
C ARG A 115 13.05 6.74 -7.71
N GLU A 116 11.95 7.34 -7.26
CA GLU A 116 11.89 8.77 -6.97
C GLU A 116 12.82 9.16 -5.82
N GLY A 117 12.92 8.33 -4.78
CA GLY A 117 13.84 8.56 -3.66
C GLY A 117 15.32 8.49 -4.08
N LEU A 118 15.69 7.54 -4.95
CA LEU A 118 17.05 7.46 -5.48
C LEU A 118 17.40 8.67 -6.33
N LEU A 119 16.50 9.09 -7.22
CA LEU A 119 16.69 10.29 -8.04
C LEU A 119 16.82 11.55 -7.16
N TYR A 120 15.97 11.70 -6.16
CA TYR A 120 16.04 12.82 -5.22
C TYR A 120 17.38 12.87 -4.49
N SER A 121 17.85 11.72 -4.00
CA SER A 121 19.15 11.59 -3.33
C SER A 121 20.32 12.00 -4.24
N GLN A 122 20.30 11.59 -5.51
CA GLN A 122 21.30 11.98 -6.50
C GLN A 122 21.28 13.49 -6.77
N MET A 123 20.10 14.06 -7.04
CA MET A 123 19.95 15.48 -7.31
C MET A 123 20.35 16.38 -6.12
N SER A 124 20.04 15.94 -4.90
CA SER A 124 20.47 16.62 -3.67
C SER A 124 21.99 16.56 -3.50
N SER A 125 22.60 15.40 -3.77
CA SER A 125 24.06 15.22 -3.73
C SER A 125 24.79 16.12 -4.75
N ASP A 126 24.18 16.33 -5.91
CA ASP A 126 24.70 17.19 -6.99
C ASP A 126 24.39 18.69 -6.77
N GLY A 127 23.78 19.06 -5.65
CA GLY A 127 23.45 20.46 -5.30
C GLY A 127 22.38 21.11 -6.19
N VAL A 128 21.61 20.30 -6.91
CA VAL A 128 20.55 20.78 -7.83
C VAL A 128 19.25 21.10 -7.10
N LEU A 129 19.07 20.51 -5.92
CA LEU A 129 17.96 20.81 -5.01
C LEU A 129 18.50 21.65 -3.85
N GLU A 130 18.02 22.89 -3.70
CA GLU A 130 18.16 23.59 -2.43
C GLU A 130 17.35 22.81 -1.40
N ASP A 131 17.93 22.52 -0.23
CA ASP A 131 17.25 21.84 0.87
C ASP A 131 15.91 22.54 1.13
N GLY A 132 14.83 21.96 0.62
CA GLY A 132 13.50 22.50 0.75
C GLY A 132 13.19 22.57 2.24
N ALA A 133 13.14 23.80 2.76
CA ALA A 133 12.70 24.08 4.11
C ALA A 133 11.39 23.33 4.37
N LEU A 134 11.44 22.36 5.29
CA LEU A 134 10.27 21.83 5.97
C LEU A 134 9.81 22.82 7.04
#